data_AF-A0A534Z634-F1
#
_entry.id   AF-A0A534Z634-F1
#
_cell.length_a   1.000
_cell.length_b   1.000
_cell.length_c   1.000
_cell.angle_alpha   90.00
_cell.angle_beta   90.00
_cell.angle_gamma   90.00
#
_symmetry.space_group_name_H-M   'P 1'
#
loop_
_entity.id
_entity.type
_entity.pdbx_description
1 polymer ?
#
loop_
_entity_poly.entity_id
_entity_poly.type
_entity_poly.pdbx_seq_one_letter_code
_entity_poly.pdbx_strand_id
1 'polypeptide(L)'
;MGPPIAAPERQCQRACMVRPTRRESSEVRLDVHGHPLHSRALSVTLVQRGDGRLDVDGSVLDLRKRGFVPVGGDLQASGVIHDMRLRAVVDPETLRLETVAAEQPTVAFEPSPATGGECCRDPIERVEALAGTILDAGFNRRLTDAIGGPRGCSHILTLGRLLGSTAVWALARDREMHGADPGRRPGERMFRRDLVVDAYEKPDGTLAFAVQQGDLHLAPASPLAPPLDRLAAYEEVCILAEVDFPTRTVTRLRIAERCRDAAATAEPAWCEHPELAACLTGLSLGPGSSPELLHRLDRSRPRTPVRDALLMLAPTLVQCLAALADRLVAAGANRSLAGLGGLPDSCYMWRRDGALARARGG
;
A
#
# COMPACT_ATOMS: atom_id res chain seq x y z
N MET A 1 -6.68 55.28 71.78
CA MET A 1 -5.39 54.62 71.98
C MET A 1 -5.63 53.18 72.38
N GLY A 2 -5.33 52.27 71.47
CA GLY A 2 -5.38 50.82 71.62
C GLY A 2 -4.85 50.26 70.29
N PRO A 3 -3.71 49.55 70.27
CA PRO A 3 -3.09 49.16 69.01
C PRO A 3 -3.88 48.01 68.35
N PRO A 4 -3.86 47.90 67.01
CA PRO A 4 -4.58 46.87 66.29
C PRO A 4 -3.87 45.51 66.44
N ILE A 5 -4.67 44.45 66.61
CA ILE A 5 -4.25 43.06 66.66
C ILE A 5 -4.02 42.57 65.23
N ALA A 6 -2.79 42.16 64.92
CA ALA A 6 -2.42 41.55 63.66
C ALA A 6 -2.94 40.10 63.59
N ALA A 7 -3.57 39.73 62.47
CA ALA A 7 -3.97 38.36 62.14
C ALA A 7 -3.27 37.90 60.84
N PRO A 8 -3.00 36.60 60.68
CA PRO A 8 -1.75 36.12 60.08
C PRO A 8 -1.78 35.97 58.55
N GLU A 9 -0.59 36.12 57.99
CA GLU A 9 -0.20 35.84 56.61
C GLU A 9 -0.58 34.41 56.20
N ARG A 10 -1.41 34.25 55.17
CA ARG A 10 -1.56 32.96 54.47
C ARG A 10 -0.48 32.86 53.41
N GLN A 11 0.59 32.18 53.80
CA GLN A 11 1.73 31.87 52.95
C GLN A 11 1.29 31.00 51.76
N CYS A 12 1.53 31.53 50.57
CA CYS A 12 1.47 30.85 49.30
C CYS A 12 2.45 29.67 49.30
N GLN A 13 1.94 28.43 49.41
CA GLN A 13 2.74 27.23 49.18
C GLN A 13 2.26 26.55 47.89
N ARG A 14 3.11 26.69 46.87
CA ARG A 14 3.13 25.93 45.63
C ARG A 14 2.94 24.45 45.92
N ALA A 15 1.73 23.93 45.71
CA ALA A 15 1.54 22.51 45.50
C ALA A 15 2.15 22.19 44.13
N CYS A 16 3.17 21.34 44.15
CA CYS A 16 3.95 20.92 43.01
C CYS A 16 3.03 20.47 41.87
N MET A 17 3.11 21.18 40.74
CA MET A 17 2.75 20.61 39.45
C MET A 17 3.65 19.39 39.25
N VAL A 18 3.15 18.21 39.62
CA VAL A 18 3.66 16.96 39.08
C VAL A 18 3.40 17.08 37.59
N ARG A 19 4.44 17.46 36.84
CA ARG A 19 4.46 17.31 35.38
C ARG A 19 3.97 15.89 35.13
N PRO A 20 2.99 15.67 34.23
CA PRO A 20 2.63 14.31 33.87
C PRO A 20 3.92 13.65 33.42
N THR A 21 4.38 12.66 34.20
CA THR A 21 5.40 11.72 33.79
C THR A 21 5.03 11.30 32.39
N ARG A 22 5.94 11.48 31.42
CA ARG A 22 5.76 11.08 30.02
C ARG A 22 4.92 9.82 30.03
N ARG A 23 3.66 9.90 29.57
CA ARG A 23 2.94 8.69 29.21
C ARG A 23 3.85 8.07 28.16
N GLU A 24 4.53 6.98 28.51
CA GLU A 24 5.02 6.06 27.51
C GLU A 24 3.78 5.62 26.76
N SER A 25 3.44 6.38 25.71
CA SER A 25 2.65 5.85 24.61
C SER A 25 3.27 4.50 24.31
N SER A 26 2.47 3.45 24.25
CA SER A 26 2.88 2.12 23.78
C SER A 26 3.41 2.29 22.35
N GLU A 27 4.67 2.69 22.21
CA GLU A 27 5.17 3.40 21.03
C GLU A 27 5.63 2.36 20.01
N VAL A 28 4.67 1.86 19.22
CA VAL A 28 5.05 1.20 17.97
C VAL A 28 5.59 2.29 17.05
N ARG A 29 6.91 2.44 17.05
CA ARG A 29 7.65 3.30 16.12
C ARG A 29 8.18 2.45 14.97
N LEU A 30 8.08 2.98 13.76
CA LEU A 30 8.74 2.45 12.57
C LEU A 30 10.15 3.03 12.48
N ASP A 31 10.98 2.70 13.47
CA ASP A 31 12.38 3.17 13.53
C ASP A 31 13.22 2.36 12.54
N VAL A 32 13.39 2.91 11.33
CA VAL A 32 14.22 2.31 10.27
C VAL A 32 15.44 3.16 10.00
N HIS A 33 16.60 2.52 10.02
CA HIS A 33 17.87 3.12 9.66
C HIS A 33 18.47 2.41 8.45
N GLY A 34 19.06 3.19 7.55
CA GLY A 34 19.64 2.66 6.33
C GLY A 34 19.58 3.65 5.20
N HIS A 35 20.10 3.24 4.05
CA HIS A 35 20.04 4.04 2.84
C HIS A 35 18.67 3.87 2.16
N PRO A 36 17.91 4.95 1.88
CA PRO A 36 16.61 4.82 1.22
C PRO A 36 16.74 4.26 -0.20
N LEU A 37 15.92 3.26 -0.55
CA LEU A 37 15.91 2.63 -1.87
C LEU A 37 14.70 3.03 -2.70
N HIS A 38 13.51 2.90 -2.11
CA HIS A 38 12.24 3.01 -2.84
C HIS A 38 11.11 3.46 -1.90
N SER A 39 10.13 4.19 -2.43
CA SER A 39 8.80 4.30 -1.83
C SER A 39 7.77 3.78 -2.80
N ARG A 40 6.87 2.93 -2.32
CA ARG A 40 5.61 2.66 -2.97
C ARG A 40 4.49 3.31 -2.17
N ALA A 41 3.63 4.08 -2.82
CA ALA A 41 2.39 4.58 -2.23
C ALA A 41 1.21 4.07 -3.04
N LEU A 42 0.19 3.53 -2.38
CA LEU A 42 -1.09 3.20 -2.97
C LEU A 42 -2.21 3.94 -2.24
N SER A 43 -3.23 4.36 -2.97
CA SER A 43 -4.43 4.96 -2.40
C SER A 43 -5.66 4.32 -3.03
N VAL A 44 -6.71 4.12 -2.25
CA VAL A 44 -8.03 3.70 -2.74
C VAL A 44 -9.09 4.56 -2.05
N THR A 45 -9.91 5.26 -2.83
CA THR A 45 -10.98 6.12 -2.33
C THR A 45 -12.32 5.65 -2.86
N LEU A 46 -13.35 5.66 -2.00
CA LEU A 46 -14.73 5.35 -2.37
C LEU A 46 -15.60 6.59 -2.15
N VAL A 47 -16.32 7.00 -3.20
CA VAL A 47 -17.18 8.19 -3.22
C VAL A 47 -18.58 7.81 -3.71
N GLN A 48 -19.60 8.30 -3.02
CA GLN A 48 -20.99 8.11 -3.41
C GLN A 48 -21.30 8.83 -4.72
N ARG A 49 -21.94 8.13 -5.66
CA ARG A 49 -22.41 8.70 -6.93
C ARG A 49 -23.89 9.08 -6.87
N GLY A 50 -24.31 9.92 -7.81
CA GLY A 50 -25.69 10.38 -7.96
C GLY A 50 -26.69 9.31 -8.40
N ASP A 51 -26.21 8.24 -9.01
CA ASP A 51 -26.97 7.09 -9.51
C ASP A 51 -27.06 5.94 -8.48
N GLY A 52 -26.61 6.17 -7.24
CA GLY A 52 -26.57 5.14 -6.19
C GLY A 52 -25.38 4.19 -6.28
N ARG A 53 -24.49 4.36 -7.26
CA ARG A 53 -23.23 3.60 -7.38
C ARG A 53 -22.12 4.23 -6.56
N LEU A 54 -20.94 3.59 -6.56
CA LEU A 54 -19.73 4.14 -5.99
C LEU A 54 -18.67 4.37 -7.06
N ASP A 55 -18.05 5.55 -7.05
CA ASP A 55 -16.77 5.77 -7.70
C ASP A 55 -15.68 5.20 -6.78
N VAL A 56 -14.90 4.26 -7.30
CA VAL A 56 -13.78 3.61 -6.62
C VAL A 56 -12.50 3.93 -7.39
N ASP A 57 -11.76 4.90 -6.87
CA ASP A 57 -10.51 5.37 -7.48
C ASP A 57 -9.32 4.77 -6.75
N GLY A 58 -8.44 4.10 -7.49
CA GLY A 58 -7.16 3.58 -7.04
C GLY A 58 -5.98 4.31 -7.68
N SER A 59 -4.89 4.49 -6.94
CA SER A 59 -3.61 4.92 -7.50
C SER A 59 -2.44 4.13 -6.92
N VAL A 60 -1.37 3.99 -7.71
CA VAL A 60 -0.07 3.48 -7.28
C VAL A 60 1.02 4.40 -7.81
N LEU A 61 1.91 4.81 -6.91
CA LEU A 61 3.09 5.60 -7.20
C LEU A 61 4.32 4.88 -6.69
N ASP A 62 5.30 4.68 -7.58
CA ASP A 62 6.59 4.10 -7.28
C ASP A 62 7.69 5.15 -7.49
N LEU A 63 8.39 5.48 -6.40
CA LEU A 63 9.48 6.44 -6.36
C LEU A 63 10.80 5.72 -6.08
N ARG A 64 11.68 5.67 -7.07
CA ARG A 64 13.06 5.22 -6.87
C ARG A 64 13.87 6.35 -6.22
N LYS A 65 14.53 6.05 -5.10
CA LYS A 65 15.30 7.06 -4.33
C LYS A 65 16.80 7.03 -4.61
N ARG A 66 17.30 5.97 -5.25
CA ARG A 66 18.72 5.80 -5.57
C ARG A 66 18.95 5.07 -6.88
N GLY A 67 20.10 5.37 -7.46
CA GLY A 67 20.72 4.60 -8.53
C GLY A 67 20.06 4.87 -9.86
N PHE A 68 20.44 4.09 -10.85
CA PHE A 68 19.87 4.10 -12.18
C PHE A 68 19.81 2.68 -12.73
N VAL A 69 18.95 2.48 -13.73
CA VAL A 69 18.88 1.21 -14.47
C VAL A 69 18.82 1.46 -15.96
N PRO A 70 19.46 0.61 -16.78
CA PRO A 70 19.17 0.53 -18.20
C PRO A 70 17.73 0.06 -18.42
N VAL A 71 16.94 0.83 -19.17
CA VAL A 71 15.52 0.58 -19.44
C VAL A 71 15.24 0.98 -20.88
N GLY A 72 14.85 0.02 -21.72
CA GLY A 72 14.37 0.34 -23.08
C GLY A 72 15.34 1.13 -23.97
N GLY A 73 16.65 0.93 -23.80
CA GLY A 73 17.70 1.60 -24.57
C GLY A 73 18.21 2.91 -23.96
N ASP A 74 17.71 3.31 -22.79
CA ASP A 74 18.10 4.52 -22.07
C ASP A 74 18.49 4.21 -20.61
N LEU A 75 18.95 5.21 -19.87
CA LEU A 75 19.24 5.15 -18.43
C LEU A 75 18.14 5.87 -17.64
N GLN A 76 17.36 5.11 -16.88
CA GLN A 76 16.36 5.68 -16.00
C GLN A 76 16.95 5.89 -14.60
N ALA A 77 17.12 7.15 -14.21
CA ALA A 77 17.65 7.54 -12.90
C ALA A 77 16.63 7.34 -11.76
N SER A 78 16.93 7.91 -10.59
CA SER A 78 15.99 8.07 -9.48
C SER A 78 14.87 9.04 -9.86
N GLY A 79 13.69 8.89 -9.25
CA GLY A 79 12.49 9.67 -9.58
C GLY A 79 11.22 8.83 -9.57
N VAL A 80 10.11 9.43 -10.01
CA VAL A 80 8.84 8.73 -10.20
C VAL A 80 8.97 7.79 -11.40
N ILE A 81 8.80 6.49 -11.15
CA ILE A 81 8.96 5.44 -12.16
C ILE A 81 7.61 4.91 -12.63
N HIS A 82 6.64 4.86 -11.73
CA HIS A 82 5.27 4.53 -12.04
C HIS A 82 4.34 5.54 -11.38
N ASP A 83 3.45 6.13 -12.14
CA ASP A 83 2.20 6.78 -11.68
C ASP A 83 1.12 6.10 -12.49
N MET A 84 0.30 5.29 -11.83
CA MET A 84 -0.77 4.54 -12.46
C MET A 84 -2.04 4.60 -11.62
N ARG A 85 -3.18 4.58 -12.30
CA ARG A 85 -4.49 4.79 -11.71
C ARG A 85 -5.48 3.78 -12.24
N LEU A 86 -6.45 3.43 -11.40
CA LEU A 86 -7.64 2.69 -11.77
C LEU A 86 -8.86 3.51 -11.35
N ARG A 87 -9.83 3.66 -12.25
CA ARG A 87 -11.13 4.23 -11.91
C ARG A 87 -12.17 3.17 -12.16
N ALA A 88 -13.02 2.92 -11.19
CA ALA A 88 -14.04 1.90 -11.27
C ALA A 88 -15.38 2.45 -10.79
N VAL A 89 -16.47 1.96 -11.40
CA VAL A 89 -17.81 2.15 -10.85
C VAL A 89 -18.27 0.81 -10.28
N VAL A 90 -18.70 0.82 -9.01
CA VAL A 90 -19.14 -0.39 -8.30
C VAL A 90 -20.58 -0.22 -7.83
N ASP A 91 -21.40 -1.23 -8.09
CA ASP A 91 -22.71 -1.39 -7.46
C ASP A 91 -22.49 -1.86 -6.01
N PRO A 92 -22.84 -1.03 -5.00
CA PRO A 92 -22.59 -1.38 -3.61
C PRO A 92 -23.42 -2.58 -3.14
N GLU A 93 -24.61 -2.82 -3.69
CA GLU A 93 -25.50 -3.91 -3.29
C GLU A 93 -25.01 -5.25 -3.82
N THR A 94 -24.70 -5.31 -5.12
CA THR A 94 -24.31 -6.55 -5.80
C THR A 94 -22.82 -6.81 -5.82
N LEU A 95 -22.01 -5.82 -5.40
CA LEU A 95 -20.55 -5.79 -5.54
C LEU A 95 -20.10 -5.95 -7.00
N ARG A 96 -20.95 -5.58 -7.96
CA ARG A 96 -20.63 -5.66 -9.38
C ARG A 96 -19.76 -4.49 -9.78
N LEU A 97 -18.63 -4.79 -10.41
CA LEU A 97 -17.77 -3.81 -11.08
C LEU A 97 -18.43 -3.45 -12.41
N GLU A 98 -19.14 -2.33 -12.47
CA GLU A 98 -19.87 -1.92 -13.67
C GLU A 98 -18.93 -1.44 -14.78
N THR A 99 -17.93 -0.65 -14.41
CA THR A 99 -16.88 -0.19 -15.32
C THR A 99 -15.53 -0.19 -14.61
N VAL A 100 -14.45 -0.30 -15.38
CA VAL A 100 -13.10 -0.07 -14.90
C VAL A 100 -12.24 0.45 -16.04
N ALA A 101 -11.44 1.46 -15.77
CA ALA A 101 -10.46 2.00 -16.72
C ALA A 101 -9.13 2.23 -15.99
N ALA A 102 -8.03 2.13 -16.74
CA ALA A 102 -6.69 2.38 -16.23
C ALA A 102 -6.09 3.62 -16.90
N GLU A 103 -5.25 4.33 -16.14
CA GLU A 103 -4.40 5.39 -16.66
C GLU A 103 -2.97 5.18 -16.18
N GLN A 104 -2.00 5.52 -17.02
CA GLN A 104 -0.58 5.37 -16.69
C GLN A 104 0.19 6.65 -17.06
N PRO A 105 0.03 7.76 -16.31
CA PRO A 105 0.78 8.99 -16.57
C PRO A 105 2.29 8.77 -16.69
N THR A 106 2.87 7.92 -15.84
CA THR A 106 4.30 7.59 -15.87
C THR A 106 4.50 6.09 -15.86
N VAL A 107 5.35 5.59 -16.76
CA VAL A 107 5.70 4.17 -16.90
C VAL A 107 7.20 3.99 -17.00
N ALA A 108 7.69 2.79 -16.69
CA ALA A 108 9.10 2.46 -16.86
C ALA A 108 9.50 2.36 -18.34
N PHE A 109 8.67 1.77 -19.20
CA PHE A 109 9.01 1.56 -20.62
C PHE A 109 8.11 2.37 -21.54
N GLU A 110 8.68 3.43 -22.10
CA GLU A 110 8.15 4.21 -23.21
C GLU A 110 8.51 3.56 -24.56
N PRO A 111 7.73 3.82 -25.64
CA PRO A 111 8.03 3.27 -26.95
C PRO A 111 9.37 3.80 -27.48
N SER A 112 10.25 2.89 -27.90
CA SER A 112 11.56 3.21 -28.45
C SER A 112 12.01 2.16 -29.47
N PRO A 113 13.08 2.42 -30.26
CA PRO A 113 13.67 1.39 -31.12
C PRO A 113 14.11 0.13 -30.34
N ALA A 114 14.61 0.30 -29.11
CA ALA A 114 15.06 -0.83 -28.28
C ALA A 114 13.90 -1.62 -27.66
N THR A 115 12.73 -1.03 -27.51
CA THR A 115 11.49 -1.77 -27.16
C THR A 115 10.75 -2.27 -28.40
N GLY A 116 11.28 -2.09 -29.61
CA GLY A 116 10.58 -2.45 -30.85
C GLY A 116 9.27 -1.67 -31.04
N GLY A 117 9.15 -0.49 -30.45
CA GLY A 117 7.93 0.31 -30.41
C GLY A 117 6.92 -0.09 -29.33
N GLU A 118 7.18 -1.14 -28.54
CA GLU A 118 6.30 -1.59 -27.47
C GLU A 118 6.37 -0.65 -26.25
N CYS A 119 5.26 -0.52 -25.54
CA CYS A 119 5.13 0.31 -24.34
C CYS A 119 4.41 -0.42 -23.20
N CYS A 120 4.71 -0.03 -21.96
CA CYS A 120 3.94 -0.45 -20.78
C CYS A 120 2.42 -0.15 -20.87
N ARG A 121 1.99 0.75 -21.75
CA ARG A 121 0.59 1.15 -21.96
C ARG A 121 -0.15 0.29 -22.98
N ASP A 122 0.55 -0.48 -23.81
CA ASP A 122 -0.09 -1.31 -24.83
C ASP A 122 -1.19 -2.26 -24.30
N PRO A 123 -1.04 -2.90 -23.11
CA PRO A 123 -2.08 -3.81 -22.63
C PRO A 123 -3.18 -3.10 -21.81
N ILE A 124 -3.20 -1.77 -21.72
CA ILE A 124 -4.02 -1.03 -20.74
C ILE A 124 -5.52 -1.33 -20.84
N GLU A 125 -6.05 -1.41 -22.06
CA GLU A 125 -7.48 -1.66 -22.35
C GLU A 125 -7.96 -3.04 -21.86
N ARG A 126 -7.04 -4.01 -21.64
CA ARG A 126 -7.41 -5.34 -21.14
C ARG A 126 -8.05 -5.30 -19.75
N VAL A 127 -7.84 -4.24 -18.99
CA VAL A 127 -8.51 -4.08 -17.69
C VAL A 127 -10.04 -3.99 -17.85
N GLU A 128 -10.51 -3.44 -18.97
CA GLU A 128 -11.94 -3.24 -19.24
C GLU A 128 -12.70 -4.57 -19.37
N ALA A 129 -12.00 -5.67 -19.67
CA ALA A 129 -12.56 -7.02 -19.68
C ALA A 129 -13.09 -7.48 -18.32
N LEU A 130 -12.79 -6.75 -17.23
CA LEU A 130 -13.31 -7.00 -15.89
C LEU A 130 -14.65 -6.30 -15.63
N ALA A 131 -15.06 -5.38 -16.51
CA ALA A 131 -16.38 -4.77 -16.43
C ALA A 131 -17.47 -5.85 -16.47
N GLY A 132 -18.45 -5.70 -15.60
CA GLY A 132 -19.53 -6.65 -15.37
C GLY A 132 -19.21 -7.80 -14.41
N THR A 133 -17.96 -7.97 -13.96
CA THR A 133 -17.60 -9.00 -12.98
C THR A 133 -17.99 -8.60 -11.55
N ILE A 134 -18.02 -9.56 -10.63
CA ILE A 134 -18.36 -9.34 -9.21
C ILE A 134 -17.06 -9.28 -8.38
N LEU A 135 -17.02 -8.45 -7.34
CA LEU A 135 -15.92 -8.41 -6.37
C LEU A 135 -16.10 -9.52 -5.30
N ASP A 136 -16.01 -10.77 -5.74
CA ASP A 136 -16.13 -11.97 -4.90
C ASP A 136 -14.76 -12.68 -4.69
N ALA A 137 -14.76 -13.84 -4.05
CA ALA A 137 -13.55 -14.65 -3.84
C ALA A 137 -12.84 -15.07 -5.15
N GLY A 138 -13.55 -15.09 -6.28
CA GLY A 138 -13.02 -15.38 -7.61
C GLY A 138 -12.47 -14.15 -8.36
N PHE A 139 -12.65 -12.93 -7.84
CA PHE A 139 -12.22 -11.70 -8.51
C PHE A 139 -10.73 -11.68 -8.81
N ASN A 140 -9.89 -12.04 -7.84
CA ASN A 140 -8.43 -12.06 -8.02
C ASN A 140 -7.98 -13.03 -9.11
N ARG A 141 -8.71 -14.15 -9.31
CA ARG A 141 -8.44 -15.09 -10.40
C ARG A 141 -8.81 -14.46 -11.74
N ARG A 142 -10.02 -13.92 -11.88
CA ARG A 142 -10.44 -13.23 -13.12
C ARG A 142 -9.52 -12.07 -13.50
N LEU A 143 -9.10 -11.27 -12.52
CA LEU A 143 -8.12 -10.20 -12.69
C LEU A 143 -6.77 -10.74 -13.19
N THR A 144 -6.30 -11.85 -12.63
CA THR A 144 -5.06 -12.52 -13.07
C THR A 144 -5.21 -13.12 -14.48
N ASP A 145 -6.38 -13.63 -14.82
CA ASP A 145 -6.69 -14.18 -16.15
C ASP A 145 -6.73 -13.08 -17.22
N ALA A 146 -7.23 -11.89 -16.90
CA ALA A 146 -7.29 -10.76 -17.81
C ALA A 146 -5.91 -10.13 -18.06
N ILE A 147 -5.18 -9.78 -16.99
CA ILE A 147 -3.98 -8.91 -17.08
C ILE A 147 -2.75 -9.48 -16.35
N GLY A 148 -2.80 -10.72 -15.88
CA GLY A 148 -1.69 -11.35 -15.18
C GLY A 148 -0.51 -11.73 -16.08
N GLY A 149 0.69 -11.61 -15.52
CA GLY A 149 1.94 -12.00 -16.15
C GLY A 149 2.18 -11.28 -17.48
N PRO A 150 2.44 -11.99 -18.59
CA PRO A 150 2.81 -11.38 -19.87
C PRO A 150 1.65 -10.64 -20.54
N ARG A 151 0.43 -10.72 -20.00
CA ARG A 151 -0.77 -10.09 -20.55
C ARG A 151 -0.96 -8.64 -20.12
N GLY A 152 -0.26 -8.16 -19.09
CA GLY A 152 -0.54 -6.84 -18.54
C GLY A 152 0.55 -6.28 -17.63
N CYS A 153 0.21 -5.17 -16.96
CA CYS A 153 1.10 -4.50 -16.03
C CYS A 153 0.94 -5.08 -14.62
N SER A 154 2.04 -5.51 -14.01
CA SER A 154 2.06 -6.03 -12.62
C SER A 154 1.61 -4.99 -11.58
N HIS A 155 1.81 -3.70 -11.85
CA HIS A 155 1.37 -2.60 -10.97
C HIS A 155 -0.15 -2.43 -11.01
N ILE A 156 -0.75 -2.41 -12.20
CA ILE A 156 -2.21 -2.38 -12.36
C ILE A 156 -2.86 -3.64 -11.77
N LEU A 157 -2.24 -4.81 -11.96
CA LEU A 157 -2.68 -6.06 -11.31
C LEU A 157 -2.67 -5.93 -9.78
N THR A 158 -1.59 -5.41 -9.21
CA THR A 158 -1.46 -5.21 -7.75
C THR A 158 -2.49 -4.20 -7.24
N LEU A 159 -2.64 -3.07 -7.93
CA LEU A 159 -3.62 -2.04 -7.60
C LEU A 159 -5.06 -2.56 -7.72
N GLY A 160 -5.38 -3.34 -8.75
CA GLY A 160 -6.70 -3.94 -8.93
C GLY A 160 -7.07 -4.92 -7.82
N ARG A 161 -6.10 -5.74 -7.36
CA ARG A 161 -6.29 -6.63 -6.19
C ARG A 161 -6.57 -5.84 -4.92
N LEU A 162 -5.79 -4.78 -4.68
CA LEU A 162 -6.00 -3.89 -3.53
C LEU A 162 -7.35 -3.18 -3.62
N LEU A 163 -7.72 -2.66 -4.79
CA LEU A 163 -8.99 -1.96 -5.04
C LEU A 163 -10.17 -2.88 -4.73
N GLY A 164 -10.18 -4.09 -5.29
CA GLY A 164 -11.25 -5.08 -5.05
C GLY A 164 -11.36 -5.46 -3.57
N SER A 165 -10.24 -5.78 -2.92
CA SER A 165 -10.20 -6.09 -1.48
C SER A 165 -10.71 -4.93 -0.63
N THR A 166 -10.24 -3.71 -0.92
CA THR A 166 -10.60 -2.49 -0.19
C THR A 166 -12.07 -2.16 -0.36
N ALA A 167 -12.63 -2.27 -1.58
CA ALA A 167 -14.03 -1.96 -1.82
C ALA A 167 -14.96 -2.89 -1.04
N VAL A 168 -14.72 -4.20 -1.09
CA VAL A 168 -15.50 -5.19 -0.34
C VAL A 168 -15.42 -4.94 1.17
N TRP A 169 -14.22 -4.70 1.68
CA TRP A 169 -14.00 -4.49 3.11
C TRP A 169 -14.61 -3.17 3.59
N ALA A 170 -14.39 -2.06 2.87
CA ALA A 170 -14.92 -0.75 3.22
C ALA A 170 -16.45 -0.73 3.20
N LEU A 171 -17.09 -1.35 2.20
CA LEU A 171 -18.55 -1.47 2.13
C LEU A 171 -19.13 -2.28 3.28
N ALA A 172 -18.51 -3.41 3.63
CA ALA A 172 -18.93 -4.20 4.79
C ALA A 172 -18.81 -3.39 6.09
N ARG A 173 -17.68 -2.70 6.27
CA ARG A 173 -17.44 -1.85 7.44
C ARG A 173 -18.41 -0.67 7.50
N ASP A 174 -18.75 -0.06 6.36
CA ASP A 174 -19.72 1.04 6.29
C ASP A 174 -21.11 0.60 6.77
N ARG A 175 -21.56 -0.58 6.32
CA ARG A 175 -22.84 -1.16 6.73
C ARG A 175 -22.87 -1.50 8.21
N GLU A 176 -21.78 -2.01 8.76
CA GLU A 176 -21.66 -2.27 10.20
C GLU A 176 -21.77 -0.99 11.03
N MET A 177 -21.18 0.11 10.55
CA MET A 177 -21.17 1.39 11.27
C MET A 177 -22.48 2.19 11.12
N HIS A 178 -23.11 2.13 9.95
CA HIS A 178 -24.17 3.08 9.57
C HIS A 178 -25.46 2.43 9.05
N GLY A 179 -25.51 1.10 8.92
CA GLY A 179 -26.65 0.37 8.36
C GLY A 179 -26.64 0.27 6.84
N ALA A 180 -27.70 -0.31 6.27
CA ALA A 180 -27.76 -0.64 4.84
C ALA A 180 -27.95 0.59 3.93
N ASP A 181 -28.70 1.58 4.38
CA ASP A 181 -28.94 2.84 3.65
C ASP A 181 -28.60 4.03 4.56
N PRO A 182 -27.32 4.43 4.59
CA PRO A 182 -26.86 5.54 5.42
C PRO A 182 -27.28 6.93 4.90
N GLY A 183 -28.02 7.02 3.78
CA GLY A 183 -28.46 8.30 3.22
C GLY A 183 -27.32 9.18 2.70
N ARG A 184 -26.25 8.56 2.17
CA ARG A 184 -25.08 9.27 1.62
C ARG A 184 -25.46 10.13 0.41
N ARG A 185 -24.91 11.34 0.36
CA ARG A 185 -25.16 12.27 -0.76
C ARG A 185 -24.20 12.04 -1.91
N PRO A 186 -24.58 12.42 -3.14
CA PRO A 186 -23.64 12.41 -4.27
C PRO A 186 -22.39 13.24 -3.98
N GLY A 187 -21.22 12.71 -4.32
CA GLY A 187 -19.91 13.31 -4.04
C GLY A 187 -19.42 13.13 -2.60
N GLU A 188 -20.20 12.52 -1.71
CA GLU A 188 -19.77 12.25 -0.34
C GLU A 188 -18.74 11.11 -0.31
N ARG A 189 -17.54 11.40 0.16
CA ARG A 189 -16.50 10.39 0.35
C ARG A 189 -16.91 9.50 1.52
N MET A 190 -17.02 8.20 1.25
CA MET A 190 -17.34 7.18 2.24
C MET A 190 -16.07 6.69 2.95
N PHE A 191 -15.01 6.50 2.17
CA PHE A 191 -13.82 5.81 2.66
C PHE A 191 -12.57 6.24 1.90
N ARG A 192 -11.42 6.19 2.58
CA ARG A 192 -10.10 6.30 1.95
C ARG A 192 -9.08 5.41 2.65
N ARG A 193 -8.36 4.59 1.88
CA ARG A 193 -7.17 3.86 2.29
C ARG A 193 -5.95 4.52 1.67
N ASP A 194 -4.91 4.75 2.47
CA ASP A 194 -3.57 5.05 1.99
C ASP A 194 -2.59 4.03 2.56
N LEU A 195 -1.75 3.44 1.72
CA LEU A 195 -0.78 2.40 2.08
C LEU A 195 0.58 2.79 1.49
N VAL A 196 1.56 3.04 2.35
CA VAL A 196 2.93 3.37 1.96
C VAL A 196 3.87 2.28 2.41
N VAL A 197 4.79 1.87 1.53
CA VAL A 197 5.91 1.01 1.85
C VAL A 197 7.21 1.74 1.51
N ASP A 198 7.97 2.09 2.53
CA ASP A 198 9.32 2.62 2.38
C ASP A 198 10.35 1.51 2.55
N ALA A 199 11.24 1.37 1.58
CA ALA A 199 12.29 0.38 1.59
C ALA A 199 13.66 1.03 1.78
N TYR A 200 14.47 0.41 2.63
CA TYR A 200 15.81 0.85 3.00
C TYR A 200 16.79 -0.31 2.91
N GLU A 201 18.05 0.02 2.68
CA GLU A 201 19.15 -0.91 2.78
C GLU A 201 19.96 -0.65 4.05
N LYS A 202 20.09 -1.66 4.90
CA LYS A 202 20.89 -1.59 6.12
C LYS A 202 22.38 -1.77 5.80
N PRO A 203 23.30 -1.35 6.70
CA PRO A 203 24.75 -1.50 6.48
C PRO A 203 25.22 -2.94 6.24
N ASP A 204 24.50 -3.93 6.75
CA ASP A 204 24.78 -5.37 6.56
C ASP A 204 24.21 -5.94 5.25
N GLY A 205 23.57 -5.11 4.42
CA GLY A 205 22.93 -5.52 3.16
C GLY A 205 21.50 -6.05 3.32
N THR A 206 20.98 -6.17 4.55
CA THR A 206 19.57 -6.52 4.80
C THR A 206 18.67 -5.41 4.28
N LEU A 207 17.52 -5.78 3.69
CA LEU A 207 16.49 -4.80 3.34
C LEU A 207 15.50 -4.64 4.47
N ALA A 208 15.17 -3.40 4.81
CA ALA A 208 14.12 -3.06 5.76
C ALA A 208 12.95 -2.41 5.03
N PHE A 209 11.73 -2.87 5.32
CA PHE A 209 10.48 -2.33 4.80
C PHE A 209 9.66 -1.77 5.95
N ALA A 210 9.37 -0.47 5.91
CA ALA A 210 8.41 0.20 6.78
C ALA A 210 7.10 0.36 6.03
N VAL A 211 6.07 -0.37 6.44
CA VAL A 211 4.71 -0.24 5.92
C VAL A 211 3.89 0.59 6.89
N GLN A 212 3.22 1.61 6.36
CA GLN A 212 2.21 2.37 7.08
C GLN A 212 0.94 2.42 6.25
N GLN A 213 -0.17 1.96 6.83
CA GLN A 213 -1.48 2.03 6.23
C GLN A 213 -2.44 2.79 7.14
N GLY A 214 -3.27 3.64 6.54
CA GLY A 214 -4.36 4.33 7.21
C GLY A 214 -5.66 4.17 6.44
N ASP A 215 -6.68 3.69 7.13
CA ASP A 215 -8.04 3.48 6.64
C ASP A 215 -8.97 4.49 7.34
N LEU A 216 -9.37 5.51 6.60
CA LEU A 216 -10.27 6.58 7.06
C LEU A 216 -11.71 6.26 6.68
N HIS A 217 -12.52 5.96 7.69
CA HIS A 217 -13.96 5.74 7.58
C HIS A 217 -14.70 7.04 7.87
N LEU A 218 -15.64 7.42 7.00
CA LEU A 218 -16.36 8.67 7.11
C LEU A 218 -17.83 8.47 7.44
N ALA A 219 -18.27 9.08 8.53
CA ALA A 219 -19.67 9.14 8.90
C ALA A 219 -20.47 9.96 7.88
N PRO A 220 -21.70 9.56 7.53
CA PRO A 220 -22.62 10.39 6.78
C PRO A 220 -22.85 11.70 7.52
N ALA A 221 -22.61 12.83 6.88
CA ALA A 221 -22.65 14.13 7.56
C ALA A 221 -23.07 15.23 6.60
N SER A 222 -23.74 16.29 7.07
CA SER A 222 -24.11 17.46 6.25
C SER A 222 -22.88 18.09 5.54
N PRO A 223 -23.03 18.73 4.36
CA PRO A 223 -21.90 19.42 3.70
C PRO A 223 -21.28 20.52 4.58
N LEU A 224 -22.08 21.09 5.48
CA LEU A 224 -21.68 22.13 6.42
C LEU A 224 -21.21 21.57 7.77
N ALA A 225 -21.24 20.25 7.95
CA ALA A 225 -20.77 19.63 9.19
C ALA A 225 -19.26 19.90 9.36
N PRO A 226 -18.82 20.24 10.58
CA PRO A 226 -17.42 20.30 10.94
C PRO A 226 -16.63 19.07 10.44
N PRO A 227 -15.38 19.21 9.99
CA PRO A 227 -14.63 18.08 9.44
C PRO A 227 -14.47 16.88 10.38
N LEU A 228 -14.30 17.13 11.69
CA LEU A 228 -14.16 16.06 12.68
C LEU A 228 -15.46 15.27 12.89
N ASP A 229 -16.63 15.88 12.68
CA ASP A 229 -17.93 15.19 12.78
C ASP A 229 -18.10 14.15 11.66
N ARG A 230 -17.28 14.23 10.61
CA ARG A 230 -17.23 13.23 9.54
C ARG A 230 -16.37 12.04 9.90
N LEU A 231 -15.56 12.08 10.96
CA LEU A 231 -14.75 10.93 11.35
C LEU A 231 -15.67 9.86 11.95
N ALA A 232 -15.75 8.68 11.33
CA ALA A 232 -16.37 7.51 11.95
C ALA A 232 -15.30 6.68 12.68
N ALA A 233 -14.22 6.35 11.97
CA ALA A 233 -13.07 5.67 12.53
C ALA A 233 -11.81 5.95 11.68
N TYR A 234 -10.64 5.79 12.30
CA TYR A 234 -9.35 5.73 11.63
C TYR A 234 -8.61 4.48 12.10
N GLU A 235 -8.42 3.53 11.19
CA GLU A 235 -7.70 2.29 11.46
C GLU A 235 -6.30 2.37 10.85
N GLU A 236 -5.29 2.03 11.64
CA GLU A 236 -3.89 2.11 11.23
C GLU A 236 -3.24 0.74 11.33
N VAL A 237 -2.40 0.42 10.35
CA VAL A 237 -1.54 -0.76 10.36
C VAL A 237 -0.10 -0.32 10.13
N CYS A 238 0.80 -0.80 10.98
CA CYS A 238 2.23 -0.59 10.89
C CYS A 238 2.93 -1.95 10.79
N ILE A 239 3.80 -2.11 9.79
CA ILE A 239 4.64 -3.31 9.65
C ILE A 239 6.08 -2.88 9.48
N LEU A 240 6.97 -3.45 10.28
CA LEU A 240 8.40 -3.38 10.04
C LEU A 240 8.89 -4.78 9.67
N ALA A 241 9.39 -4.95 8.46
CA ALA A 241 9.93 -6.23 7.99
C ALA A 241 11.40 -6.10 7.60
N GLU A 242 12.22 -7.06 8.03
CA GLU A 242 13.59 -7.24 7.56
C GLU A 242 13.64 -8.44 6.62
N VAL A 243 14.34 -8.28 5.50
CA VAL A 243 14.41 -9.27 4.42
C VAL A 243 15.86 -9.49 4.05
N ASP A 244 16.28 -10.75 4.12
CA ASP A 244 17.55 -11.18 3.55
C ASP A 244 17.47 -11.06 2.02
N PHE A 245 18.31 -10.21 1.43
CA PHE A 245 18.21 -9.87 0.01
C PHE A 245 18.59 -11.03 -0.93
N PRO A 246 19.69 -11.77 -0.71
CA PRO A 246 20.06 -12.90 -1.57
C PRO A 246 18.97 -13.96 -1.68
N THR A 247 18.37 -14.36 -0.55
CA THR A 247 17.31 -15.39 -0.54
C THR A 247 15.89 -14.81 -0.67
N ARG A 248 15.75 -13.48 -0.55
CA ARG A 248 14.47 -12.76 -0.54
C ARG A 248 13.55 -13.23 0.59
N THR A 249 14.14 -13.65 1.70
CA THR A 249 13.42 -14.28 2.80
C THR A 249 13.18 -13.27 3.91
N VAL A 250 11.95 -13.21 4.42
CA VAL A 250 11.65 -12.36 5.58
C VAL A 250 12.30 -12.97 6.82
N THR A 251 13.25 -12.26 7.42
CA THR A 251 14.00 -12.71 8.59
C THR A 251 13.38 -12.22 9.90
N ARG A 252 12.75 -11.05 9.88
CA ARG A 252 12.07 -10.46 11.03
C ARG A 252 10.84 -9.69 10.60
N LEU A 253 9.77 -9.76 11.38
CA LEU A 253 8.62 -8.87 11.26
C LEU A 253 8.20 -8.34 12.64
N ARG A 254 7.69 -7.12 12.66
CA ARG A 254 6.84 -6.58 13.71
C ARG A 254 5.58 -6.05 13.05
N ILE A 255 4.43 -6.46 13.54
CA ILE A 255 3.12 -6.11 12.97
C ILE A 255 2.30 -5.53 14.10
N ALA A 256 1.73 -4.35 13.90
CA ALA A 256 0.83 -3.74 14.85
C ALA A 256 -0.32 -3.01 14.16
N GLU A 257 -1.43 -2.88 14.85
CA GLU A 257 -2.57 -2.11 14.40
C GLU A 257 -3.18 -1.30 15.55
N ARG A 258 -3.89 -0.23 15.22
CA ARG A 258 -4.74 0.49 16.18
C ARG A 258 -5.99 1.03 15.48
N CYS A 259 -7.02 1.29 16.26
CA CYS A 259 -8.26 1.88 15.78
C CYS A 259 -8.61 3.08 16.66
N ARG A 260 -8.88 4.23 16.03
CA ARG A 260 -9.48 5.40 16.66
C ARG A 260 -10.92 5.50 16.19
N ASP A 261 -11.87 5.30 17.10
CA ASP A 261 -13.28 5.61 16.83
C ASP A 261 -13.57 7.10 17.02
N ALA A 262 -14.67 7.59 16.42
CA ALA A 262 -15.12 8.98 16.51
C ALA A 262 -15.22 9.50 17.96
N ALA A 263 -15.66 8.64 18.89
CA ALA A 263 -15.86 9.00 20.29
C ALA A 263 -14.57 8.98 21.14
N ALA A 264 -13.44 8.56 20.57
CA ALA A 264 -12.20 8.39 21.32
C ALA A 264 -11.58 9.74 21.72
N THR A 265 -11.60 10.05 23.02
CA THR A 265 -11.02 11.28 23.60
C THR A 265 -9.53 11.16 23.93
N ALA A 266 -8.99 9.94 23.92
CA ALA A 266 -7.58 9.65 24.13
C ALA A 266 -6.95 9.02 22.87
N GLU A 267 -5.63 8.89 22.86
CA GLU A 267 -4.93 8.13 21.82
C GLU A 267 -5.10 6.62 22.06
N PRO A 268 -5.58 5.85 21.06
CA PRO A 268 -5.72 4.41 21.21
C PRO A 268 -4.35 3.73 21.25
N ALA A 269 -4.26 2.68 22.07
CA ALA A 269 -3.06 1.86 22.16
C ALA A 269 -2.85 1.01 20.90
N TRP A 270 -1.60 0.67 20.62
CA TRP A 270 -1.25 -0.28 19.57
C TRP A 270 -1.46 -1.71 20.05
N CYS A 271 -2.06 -2.53 19.18
CA CYS A 271 -2.16 -3.98 19.33
C CYS A 271 -1.09 -4.64 18.45
N GLU A 272 -0.12 -5.31 19.08
CA GLU A 272 0.94 -6.03 18.35
C GLU A 272 0.54 -7.49 18.09
N HIS A 273 1.03 -8.03 16.96
CA HIS A 273 0.72 -9.39 16.50
C HIS A 273 1.98 -10.27 16.40
N PRO A 274 2.59 -10.65 17.54
CA PRO A 274 3.84 -11.42 17.55
C PRO A 274 3.68 -12.84 16.98
N GLU A 275 2.54 -13.49 17.20
CA GLU A 275 2.27 -14.84 16.66
C GLU A 275 2.14 -14.83 15.13
N LEU A 276 1.47 -13.79 14.60
CA LEU A 276 1.36 -13.57 13.17
C LEU A 276 2.74 -13.30 12.57
N ALA A 277 3.54 -12.45 13.20
CA ALA A 277 4.91 -12.17 12.77
C ALA A 277 5.76 -13.45 12.73
N ALA A 278 5.70 -14.28 13.77
CA ALA A 278 6.42 -15.54 13.84
C ALA A 278 6.01 -16.53 12.72
N CYS A 279 4.71 -16.61 12.38
CA CYS A 279 4.23 -17.44 11.27
C CYS A 279 4.77 -16.99 9.90
N LEU A 280 5.12 -15.71 9.75
CA LEU A 280 5.57 -15.12 8.49
C LEU A 280 7.10 -15.06 8.37
N THR A 281 7.84 -15.28 9.44
CA THR A 281 9.29 -15.50 9.36
C THR A 281 9.60 -16.68 8.43
N GLY A 282 10.64 -16.54 7.61
CA GLY A 282 11.00 -17.53 6.60
C GLY A 282 10.14 -17.49 5.32
N LEU A 283 9.19 -16.56 5.20
CA LEU A 283 8.45 -16.36 3.95
C LEU A 283 9.40 -15.84 2.86
N SER A 284 9.44 -16.52 1.71
CA SER A 284 10.12 -15.97 0.54
C SER A 284 9.21 -14.97 -0.18
N LEU A 285 9.76 -13.79 -0.52
CA LEU A 285 9.10 -12.74 -1.29
C LEU A 285 9.34 -12.87 -2.81
N GLY A 286 9.75 -14.06 -3.27
CA GLY A 286 9.94 -14.39 -4.68
C GLY A 286 8.65 -14.80 -5.42
N PRO A 287 8.78 -15.45 -6.60
CA PRO A 287 7.66 -16.07 -7.30
C PRO A 287 6.87 -17.01 -6.39
N GLY A 288 5.54 -16.93 -6.42
CA GLY A 288 4.66 -17.74 -5.56
C GLY A 288 4.47 -17.21 -4.13
N SER A 289 5.05 -16.04 -3.80
CA SER A 289 4.93 -15.45 -2.46
C SER A 289 3.51 -15.11 -2.04
N SER A 290 2.65 -14.60 -2.94
CA SER A 290 1.28 -14.23 -2.56
C SER A 290 0.40 -15.43 -2.17
N PRO A 291 0.35 -16.54 -2.95
CA PRO A 291 -0.34 -17.76 -2.50
C PRO A 291 0.21 -18.32 -1.20
N GLU A 292 1.54 -18.36 -1.03
CA GLU A 292 2.17 -18.86 0.20
C GLU A 292 1.84 -17.98 1.41
N LEU A 293 1.89 -16.65 1.26
CA LEU A 293 1.46 -15.71 2.28
C LEU A 293 0.01 -15.98 2.67
N LEU A 294 -0.91 -16.03 1.69
CA LEU A 294 -2.33 -16.29 1.94
C LEU A 294 -2.54 -17.63 2.67
N HIS A 295 -1.82 -18.68 2.25
CA HIS A 295 -1.88 -19.98 2.92
C HIS A 295 -1.47 -19.92 4.39
N ARG A 296 -0.39 -19.19 4.72
CA ARG A 296 0.02 -18.98 6.12
C ARG A 296 -0.99 -18.15 6.90
N LEU A 297 -1.61 -17.16 6.25
CA LEU A 297 -2.62 -16.29 6.85
C LEU A 297 -3.96 -16.99 7.11
N ASP A 298 -4.29 -18.08 6.41
CA ASP A 298 -5.53 -18.83 6.64
C ASP A 298 -5.65 -19.39 8.07
N ARG A 299 -4.49 -19.62 8.73
CA ARG A 299 -4.40 -20.13 10.10
C ARG A 299 -4.61 -19.05 11.15
N SER A 300 -4.11 -17.84 10.90
CA SER A 300 -4.14 -16.70 11.83
C SER A 300 -5.30 -15.74 11.58
N ARG A 301 -5.85 -15.75 10.36
CA ARG A 301 -7.00 -14.95 9.88
C ARG A 301 -6.93 -13.49 10.33
N PRO A 302 -5.86 -12.76 10.01
CA PRO A 302 -5.76 -11.35 10.37
C PRO A 302 -6.87 -10.55 9.68
N ARG A 303 -7.13 -9.35 10.20
CA ARG A 303 -8.05 -8.40 9.56
C ARG A 303 -7.57 -8.08 8.13
N THR A 304 -8.52 -7.84 7.22
CA THR A 304 -8.23 -7.49 5.82
C THR A 304 -7.19 -6.38 5.65
N PRO A 305 -7.23 -5.26 6.43
CA PRO A 305 -6.19 -4.23 6.38
C PRO A 305 -4.76 -4.77 6.55
N VAL A 306 -4.54 -5.66 7.51
CA VAL A 306 -3.22 -6.25 7.79
C VAL A 306 -2.77 -7.17 6.66
N ARG A 307 -3.68 -7.99 6.14
CA ARG A 307 -3.40 -8.86 4.97
C ARG A 307 -2.99 -8.04 3.75
N ASP A 308 -3.73 -6.99 3.46
CA ASP A 308 -3.51 -6.16 2.27
C ASP A 308 -2.17 -5.41 2.37
N ALA A 309 -1.81 -4.92 3.57
CA ALA A 309 -0.51 -4.34 3.88
C ALA A 309 0.65 -5.34 3.66
N LEU A 310 0.52 -6.58 4.16
CA LEU A 310 1.52 -7.64 3.99
C LEU A 310 1.73 -8.02 2.51
N LEU A 311 0.67 -8.03 1.71
CA LEU A 311 0.73 -8.34 0.28
C LEU A 311 1.58 -7.33 -0.53
N MET A 312 1.85 -6.14 0.01
CA MET A 312 2.68 -5.13 -0.65
C MET A 312 4.18 -5.35 -0.50
N LEU A 313 4.63 -6.24 0.40
CA LEU A 313 6.06 -6.49 0.62
C LEU A 313 6.76 -7.03 -0.63
N ALA A 314 6.22 -8.10 -1.24
CA ALA A 314 6.82 -8.75 -2.41
C ALA A 314 6.88 -7.83 -3.65
N PRO A 315 5.79 -7.16 -4.06
CA PRO A 315 5.85 -6.18 -5.14
C PRO A 315 6.88 -5.07 -4.88
N THR A 316 7.10 -4.68 -3.61
CA THR A 316 8.02 -3.59 -3.26
C THR A 316 9.46 -4.04 -3.35
N LEU A 317 9.75 -5.26 -2.89
CA LEU A 317 11.05 -5.89 -3.10
C LEU A 317 11.43 -5.93 -4.59
N VAL A 318 10.49 -6.27 -5.47
CA VAL A 318 10.73 -6.28 -6.93
C VAL A 318 11.18 -4.91 -7.44
N GLN A 319 10.63 -3.81 -6.93
CA GLN A 319 11.05 -2.46 -7.32
C GLN A 319 12.41 -2.07 -6.75
N CYS A 320 12.75 -2.55 -5.56
CA CYS A 320 14.07 -2.34 -4.97
C CYS A 320 15.21 -2.96 -5.79
N LEU A 321 14.95 -4.03 -6.54
CA LEU A 321 15.96 -4.68 -7.39
C LEU A 321 16.62 -3.70 -8.36
N ALA A 322 15.84 -2.76 -8.91
CA ALA A 322 16.36 -1.74 -9.80
C ALA A 322 17.27 -0.73 -9.06
N ALA A 323 16.91 -0.33 -7.84
CA ALA A 323 17.74 0.58 -7.04
C ALA A 323 19.09 -0.04 -6.61
N LEU A 324 19.17 -1.38 -6.64
CA LEU A 324 20.36 -2.15 -6.31
C LEU A 324 21.15 -2.60 -7.56
N ALA A 325 20.70 -2.23 -8.76
CA ALA A 325 21.31 -2.65 -10.01
C ALA A 325 22.77 -2.21 -10.16
N ASP A 326 23.16 -1.04 -9.62
CA ASP A 326 24.56 -0.58 -9.62
C ASP A 326 25.51 -1.61 -8.99
N ARG A 327 25.07 -2.33 -7.95
CA ARG A 327 25.86 -3.39 -7.32
C ARG A 327 25.93 -4.64 -8.18
N LEU A 328 24.86 -4.98 -8.87
CA LEU A 328 24.82 -6.10 -9.80
C LEU A 328 25.77 -5.83 -10.97
N VAL A 329 25.77 -4.60 -11.52
CA VAL A 329 26.72 -4.14 -12.55
C VAL A 329 28.16 -4.21 -12.04
N ALA A 330 28.43 -3.73 -10.83
CA ALA A 330 29.77 -3.75 -10.23
C ALA A 330 30.27 -5.17 -9.91
N ALA A 331 29.38 -6.12 -9.62
CA ALA A 331 29.68 -7.53 -9.38
C ALA A 331 29.94 -8.35 -10.66
N GLY A 332 30.08 -7.70 -11.82
CA GLY A 332 30.36 -8.37 -13.08
C GLY A 332 29.12 -8.95 -13.77
N ALA A 333 27.90 -8.58 -13.35
CA ALA A 333 26.71 -8.91 -14.13
C ALA A 333 26.79 -8.24 -15.51
N ASN A 334 26.44 -9.01 -16.54
CA ASN A 334 26.61 -8.67 -17.94
C ASN A 334 26.14 -7.24 -18.26
N ARG A 335 26.97 -6.43 -18.93
CA ARG A 335 26.66 -5.03 -19.35
C ARG A 335 25.48 -4.96 -20.33
N SER A 336 24.98 -6.10 -20.79
CA SER A 336 23.78 -6.19 -21.62
C SER A 336 22.54 -5.70 -20.86
N LEU A 337 21.78 -4.81 -21.52
CA LEU A 337 20.43 -4.31 -21.19
C LEU A 337 19.47 -5.34 -20.53
N ALA A 338 19.73 -6.61 -20.81
CA ALA A 338 18.95 -7.79 -20.50
C ALA A 338 19.07 -8.31 -19.06
N GLY A 339 20.30 -8.35 -18.50
CA GLY A 339 20.61 -9.12 -17.28
C GLY A 339 20.06 -8.51 -15.98
N LEU A 340 19.72 -7.22 -15.99
CA LEU A 340 19.24 -6.46 -14.83
C LEU A 340 17.72 -6.22 -14.86
N GLY A 341 17.05 -6.65 -15.93
CA GLY A 341 15.62 -6.40 -16.11
C GLY A 341 14.71 -7.37 -15.36
N GLY A 342 13.40 -7.22 -15.51
CA GLY A 342 12.37 -8.06 -14.88
C GLY A 342 12.47 -9.54 -15.25
N LEU A 343 11.83 -10.39 -14.44
CA LEU A 343 11.78 -11.84 -14.67
C LEU A 343 10.96 -12.14 -15.95
N PRO A 344 11.30 -13.19 -16.71
CA PRO A 344 10.49 -13.61 -17.85
C PRO A 344 9.02 -13.77 -17.46
N ASP A 345 8.13 -13.23 -18.28
CA ASP A 345 6.67 -13.22 -18.11
C ASP A 345 6.16 -12.51 -16.85
N SER A 346 6.99 -11.68 -16.19
CA SER A 346 6.57 -10.91 -15.02
C SER A 346 5.56 -9.79 -15.34
N CYS A 347 5.63 -9.25 -16.56
CA CYS A 347 4.67 -8.30 -17.11
C CYS A 347 4.74 -8.31 -18.64
N TYR A 348 3.86 -7.57 -19.30
CA TYR A 348 3.82 -7.42 -20.77
C TYR A 348 5.18 -7.06 -21.38
N MET A 349 5.94 -6.12 -20.81
CA MET A 349 7.26 -5.75 -21.34
C MET A 349 8.28 -6.89 -21.24
N TRP A 350 8.10 -7.82 -20.30
CA TRP A 350 9.03 -8.92 -20.02
C TRP A 350 8.54 -10.28 -20.52
N ARG A 351 7.50 -10.31 -21.36
CA ARG A 351 7.03 -11.54 -22.00
C ARG A 351 8.11 -12.16 -22.88
N ARG A 352 8.19 -13.49 -22.90
CA ARG A 352 9.26 -14.23 -23.61
C ARG A 352 9.36 -13.93 -25.11
N ASP A 353 8.23 -13.62 -25.73
CA ASP A 353 8.09 -13.29 -27.14
C ASP A 353 8.08 -11.77 -27.41
N GLY A 354 8.43 -10.94 -26.41
CA GLY A 354 8.50 -9.49 -26.53
C GLY A 354 9.84 -8.99 -27.07
N ALA A 355 9.89 -7.70 -27.45
CA ALA A 355 11.10 -7.09 -27.99
C ALA A 355 12.29 -7.13 -27.01
N LEU A 356 12.04 -6.83 -25.73
CA LEU A 356 13.08 -6.86 -24.69
C LEU A 356 13.64 -8.26 -24.47
N ALA A 357 12.79 -9.30 -24.52
CA ALA A 357 13.22 -10.69 -24.38
C ALA A 357 14.12 -11.13 -25.54
N ARG A 358 13.77 -10.76 -26.79
CA ARG A 358 14.62 -11.00 -27.96
C ARG A 358 15.98 -10.32 -27.84
N ALA A 359 16.00 -9.09 -27.31
CA ALA A 359 17.25 -8.36 -27.04
C ALA A 359 18.10 -8.98 -25.91
N ARG A 360 17.56 -9.92 -25.12
CA ARG A 360 18.33 -10.70 -24.13
C ARG A 360 19.02 -11.94 -24.70
N GLY A 361 18.50 -12.48 -25.80
CA GLY A 361 18.91 -13.77 -26.37
C GLY A 361 19.92 -13.67 -27.50
N GLY A 362 20.30 -12.45 -27.91
CA GLY A 362 21.43 -12.16 -28.80
C GLY A 362 22.58 -11.55 -28.01
#